data_AF-A0A5K1H5K9-F1
#
_entry.id   AF-A0A5K1H5K9-F1
#
_cell.length_a   1.000
_cell.length_b   1.000
_cell.length_c   1.000
_cell.angle_alpha   90.00
_cell.angle_beta   90.00
_cell.angle_gamma   90.00
#
_symmetry.space_group_name_H-M   'P 1'
#
loop_
_entity.id
_entity.type
_entity.pdbx_description
1 polymer ?
#
loop_
_entity_poly.entity_id
_entity_poly.type
_entity_poly.pdbx_seq_one_letter_code
_entity_poly.pdbx_strand_id
1 'polypeptide(L)'
;MSFNIWHHHLASCDPNYACLLSENKWSHASDLCLFLKVFYNATNLFYTTKQVTSNLIFEEILSIYHHLRRHCETSNEHIRALTYKMQENFDKYFKSYNIIFVVQ
;
A
#
# COMPACT_ATOMS: atom_id res chain seq x y z
N MET A 1 -7.62 3.23 11.68
CA MET A 1 -8.07 4.63 11.69
C MET A 1 -9.36 4.66 10.88
N SER A 2 -10.51 4.83 11.52
CA SER A 2 -11.83 4.67 10.89
C SER A 2 -12.22 5.95 10.15
N PHE A 3 -12.06 5.96 8.83
CA PHE A 3 -12.41 7.08 7.94
C PHE A 3 -13.89 7.52 8.06
N ASN A 4 -14.78 6.66 8.56
CA ASN A 4 -16.19 6.96 8.80
C ASN A 4 -16.39 8.17 9.74
N ILE A 5 -15.52 8.36 10.75
CA ILE A 5 -15.61 9.51 11.67
C ILE A 5 -15.26 10.80 10.94
N TRP A 6 -14.23 10.76 10.09
CA TRP A 6 -13.80 11.91 9.29
C TRP A 6 -14.83 12.27 8.22
N HIS A 7 -15.50 11.30 7.62
CA HIS A 7 -16.60 11.54 6.68
C HIS A 7 -17.73 12.34 7.34
N HIS A 8 -18.23 11.91 8.50
CA HIS A 8 -19.28 12.65 9.22
C HIS A 8 -18.85 14.07 9.59
N HIS A 9 -17.60 14.24 10.05
CA HIS A 9 -17.06 15.56 10.36
C HIS A 9 -17.00 16.45 9.12
N LEU A 10 -16.44 15.97 8.00
CA LEU A 10 -16.26 16.77 6.80
C LEU A 10 -17.59 17.08 6.10
N ALA A 11 -18.53 16.14 6.09
CA ALA A 11 -19.90 16.36 5.61
C ALA A 11 -20.65 17.40 6.46
N SER A 12 -20.33 17.54 7.74
CA SER A 12 -20.89 18.59 8.60
C SER A 12 -20.29 19.98 8.35
N CYS A 13 -19.04 20.04 7.88
CA CYS A 13 -18.35 21.30 7.57
C CYS A 13 -18.65 21.83 6.16
N ASP A 14 -18.87 20.94 5.18
CA ASP A 14 -19.18 21.30 3.81
C ASP A 14 -20.25 20.34 3.24
N PRO A 15 -21.50 20.80 3.05
CA PRO A 15 -22.58 19.98 2.49
C PRO A 15 -22.29 19.46 1.08
N ASN A 16 -21.45 20.14 0.30
CA ASN A 16 -21.03 19.68 -1.03
C ASN A 16 -20.02 18.52 -0.95
N TYR A 17 -19.33 18.38 0.19
CA TYR A 17 -18.44 17.26 0.49
C TYR A 17 -19.20 15.92 0.57
N ALA A 18 -20.41 15.95 1.15
CA ALA A 18 -21.28 14.79 1.25
C ALA A 18 -21.72 14.25 -0.13
N CYS A 19 -21.74 15.11 -1.15
CA CYS A 19 -22.11 14.75 -2.52
C CYS A 19 -20.92 14.20 -3.34
N LEU A 20 -19.69 14.63 -3.04
CA LEU A 20 -18.50 14.32 -3.84
C LEU A 20 -18.00 12.87 -3.66
N LEU A 21 -18.20 12.26 -2.48
CA LEU A 21 -17.70 10.93 -2.19
C LEU A 21 -18.73 10.11 -1.39
N SER A 22 -19.51 9.27 -2.10
CA SER A 22 -20.39 8.28 -1.46
C SER A 22 -19.60 7.34 -0.54
N GLU A 23 -20.26 6.71 0.42
CA GLU A 23 -19.67 5.77 1.39
C GLU A 23 -18.78 4.70 0.73
N ASN A 24 -19.15 4.25 -0.47
CA ASN A 24 -18.36 3.34 -1.31
C ASN A 24 -16.97 3.90 -1.68
N LYS A 25 -16.87 5.19 -2.06
CA LYS A 25 -15.59 5.81 -2.40
C LYS A 25 -14.67 5.94 -1.18
N TRP A 26 -15.22 6.17 0.01
CA TRP A 26 -14.45 6.18 1.25
C TRP A 26 -13.93 4.81 1.64
N SER A 27 -14.74 3.76 1.46
CA SER A 27 -14.28 2.39 1.62
C SER A 27 -13.12 2.10 0.68
N HIS A 28 -13.24 2.47 -0.59
CA HIS A 28 -12.16 2.30 -1.57
C HIS A 28 -10.87 3.04 -1.18
N ALA A 29 -10.98 4.30 -0.75
CA ALA A 29 -9.83 5.08 -0.29
C ALA A 29 -9.17 4.45 0.95
N SER A 30 -9.98 3.94 1.88
CA SER A 30 -9.48 3.22 3.05
C SER A 30 -8.72 1.95 2.67
N ASP A 31 -9.27 1.14 1.77
CA ASP A 31 -8.62 -0.08 1.27
C ASP A 31 -7.30 0.25 0.57
N LEU A 32 -7.27 1.32 -0.22
CA LEU A 32 -6.07 1.81 -0.88
C LEU A 32 -5.01 2.26 0.13
N CYS A 33 -5.40 3.05 1.14
CA CYS A 33 -4.48 3.50 2.19
C CYS A 33 -3.91 2.32 2.99
N LEU A 34 -4.73 1.31 3.29
CA LEU A 34 -4.29 0.10 3.98
C LEU A 34 -3.29 -0.70 3.14
N PHE A 35 -3.55 -0.86 1.85
CA PHE A 35 -2.65 -1.51 0.90
C PHE A 35 -1.32 -0.75 0.76
N LEU A 36 -1.35 0.58 0.64
CA LEU A 36 -0.14 1.39 0.48
C LEU A 36 0.71 1.52 1.75
N LYS A 37 0.18 1.14 2.91
CA LYS A 37 0.85 1.32 4.20
C LYS A 37 2.22 0.62 4.30
N VAL A 38 2.37 -0.56 3.70
CA VAL A 38 3.65 -1.29 3.72
C VAL A 38 4.75 -0.52 2.99
N PHE A 39 4.41 0.11 1.86
CA PHE A 39 5.35 0.91 1.07
C PHE A 39 5.72 2.20 1.79
N TYR A 40 4.75 2.84 2.44
CA TYR A 40 5.00 4.01 3.26
C TYR A 40 5.97 3.72 4.40
N ASN A 41 5.77 2.61 5.12
CA ASN A 41 6.65 2.20 6.21
C ASN A 41 8.08 1.95 5.72
N ALA A 42 8.25 1.17 4.65
CA ALA A 42 9.56 0.90 4.05
C ALA A 42 10.26 2.19 3.59
N THR A 43 9.51 3.06 2.92
CA THR A 43 10.01 4.35 2.43
C THR A 43 10.44 5.23 3.61
N ASN A 44 9.60 5.33 4.64
CA ASN A 44 9.93 6.10 5.84
C ASN A 44 11.18 5.54 6.52
N LEU A 45 11.34 4.21 6.61
CA LEU A 45 12.56 3.59 7.15
C LEU A 45 13.80 4.06 6.37
N PHE A 46 13.76 3.99 5.04
CA PHE A 46 14.88 4.40 4.18
C PHE A 46 15.22 5.88 4.33
N TYR A 47 14.23 6.74 4.55
CA TYR A 47 14.45 8.17 4.75
C TYR A 47 14.90 8.57 6.16
N THR A 48 14.41 7.87 7.20
CA THR A 48 14.63 8.30 8.60
C THR A 48 15.86 7.71 9.25
N THR A 49 16.40 6.60 8.74
CA THR A 49 17.52 5.92 9.42
C THR A 49 18.88 6.42 8.93
N LYS A 50 19.68 6.95 9.86
CA LYS A 50 21.11 7.31 9.63
C LYS A 50 22.03 6.08 9.61
N GLN A 51 21.53 4.94 10.10
CA GLN A 51 22.20 3.65 10.13
C GLN A 51 21.21 2.60 9.64
N VAL A 52 20.94 2.60 8.34
CA VAL A 52 20.17 1.52 7.73
C VAL A 52 21.10 0.29 7.68
N THR A 53 20.78 -0.79 8.38
CA THR A 53 21.51 -2.06 8.21
C THR A 53 20.87 -2.86 7.08
N SER A 54 21.68 -3.61 6.32
CA SER A 54 21.19 -4.41 5.19
C SER A 54 20.06 -5.37 5.59
N ASN A 55 20.09 -5.90 6.82
CA ASN A 55 19.05 -6.78 7.34
C ASN A 55 17.70 -6.05 7.43
N LEU A 56 17.68 -4.81 7.93
CA LEU A 56 16.43 -4.03 8.02
C LEU A 56 15.87 -3.69 6.64
N ILE A 57 16.73 -3.37 5.67
CA ILE A 57 16.30 -3.15 4.27
C ILE A 57 15.67 -4.43 3.71
N PHE A 58 16.34 -5.56 3.93
CA PHE A 58 15.89 -6.85 3.43
C PHE A 58 14.53 -7.24 4.01
N GLU A 59 14.31 -7.05 5.31
CA GLU A 59 13.02 -7.30 5.96
C GLU A 59 11.88 -6.47 5.36
N GLU A 60 12.10 -5.16 5.12
CA GLU A 60 11.07 -4.32 4.50
C GLU A 60 10.77 -4.72 3.04
N ILE A 61 11.80 -5.10 2.28
CA ILE A 61 11.62 -5.58 0.92
C ILE A 61 10.84 -6.90 0.91
N LEU A 62 11.15 -7.84 1.82
CA LEU A 62 10.39 -9.08 1.98
C LEU A 62 8.94 -8.79 2.40
N SER A 63 8.73 -7.83 3.29
CA SER A 63 7.38 -7.40 3.71
C SER A 63 6.55 -6.95 2.51
N ILE A 64 7.13 -6.11 1.63
CA ILE A 64 6.49 -5.68 0.38
C ILE A 64 6.21 -6.88 -0.54
N TYR A 65 7.18 -7.78 -0.73
CA TYR A 65 7.03 -8.97 -1.57
C TYR A 65 5.85 -9.84 -1.12
N HIS A 66 5.79 -10.20 0.16
CA HIS A 66 4.71 -11.00 0.71
C HIS A 66 3.36 -10.28 0.66
N HIS A 67 3.36 -8.96 0.89
CA HIS A 67 2.16 -8.14 0.77
C HIS A 67 1.58 -8.19 -0.65
N LEU A 68 2.41 -8.00 -1.67
CA LEU A 68 1.99 -8.08 -3.07
C LEU A 68 1.48 -9.49 -3.43
N ARG A 69 2.20 -10.55 -3.04
CA ARG A 69 1.78 -11.95 -3.24
C ARG A 69 0.38 -12.20 -2.68
N ARG A 70 0.14 -11.81 -1.43
CA ARG A 70 -1.16 -12.01 -0.76
C ARG A 70 -2.29 -11.23 -1.42
N HIS A 71 -2.03 -10.02 -1.90
CA HIS A 71 -3.07 -9.18 -2.49
C HIS A 71 -3.37 -9.50 -3.96
N CYS A 72 -2.60 -10.39 -4.61
CA CYS A 72 -2.94 -10.89 -5.95
C CYS A 72 -4.25 -11.69 -5.97
N GLU A 73 -4.60 -12.33 -4.86
CA GLU A 73 -5.77 -13.22 -4.73
C GLU A 73 -6.95 -12.53 -4.04
N THR A 74 -6.87 -11.21 -3.79
CA THR A 74 -7.95 -10.48 -3.13
C THR A 74 -9.21 -10.42 -3.99
N SER A 75 -10.38 -10.46 -3.34
CA SER A 75 -11.68 -10.26 -3.99
C SER A 75 -11.94 -8.80 -4.40
N ASN A 76 -11.23 -7.83 -3.81
CA ASN A 76 -11.33 -6.43 -4.19
C ASN A 76 -10.63 -6.17 -5.53
N GLU A 77 -11.40 -6.07 -6.61
CA GLU A 77 -10.87 -5.98 -7.98
C GLU A 77 -9.95 -4.77 -8.20
N HIS A 78 -10.25 -3.63 -7.55
CA HIS A 78 -9.43 -2.44 -7.68
C HIS A 78 -8.06 -2.63 -7.02
N ILE A 79 -8.02 -3.23 -5.83
CA ILE A 79 -6.77 -3.54 -5.15
C ILE A 79 -6.00 -4.62 -5.91
N ARG A 80 -6.68 -5.64 -6.44
CA ARG A 80 -6.07 -6.68 -7.26
C ARG A 80 -5.39 -6.10 -8.51
N ALA A 81 -6.09 -5.24 -9.25
CA ALA A 81 -5.54 -4.56 -10.43
C ALA A 81 -4.33 -3.67 -10.09
N LEU A 82 -4.39 -2.95 -8.96
CA LEU A 82 -3.26 -2.17 -8.46
C LEU A 82 -2.08 -3.07 -8.07
N THR A 83 -2.35 -4.18 -7.41
CA THR A 83 -1.34 -5.15 -6.96
C THR A 83 -0.56 -5.70 -8.15
N TYR A 84 -1.23 -6.09 -9.24
CA TYR A 84 -0.53 -6.58 -10.43
C TYR A 84 0.44 -5.54 -11.02
N LYS A 85 0.02 -4.26 -11.12
CA LYS A 85 0.90 -3.19 -11.61
C LYS A 85 2.10 -2.96 -10.71
N MET A 86 1.90 -3.00 -9.39
CA MET A 86 3.00 -2.81 -8.44
C MET A 86 3.93 -4.03 -8.39
N GLN A 87 3.40 -5.24 -8.57
CA GLN A 87 4.19 -6.46 -8.69
C GLN A 87 5.05 -6.46 -9.94
N GLU A 88 4.51 -6.02 -11.09
CA GLU A 88 5.30 -5.88 -12.32
C GLU A 88 6.48 -4.93 -12.12
N ASN A 89 6.24 -3.77 -11.50
CA ASN A 89 7.30 -2.82 -11.17
C ASN A 89 8.32 -3.43 -10.20
N PHE A 90 7.86 -4.10 -9.14
CA PHE A 90 8.72 -4.78 -8.17
C PHE A 90 9.62 -5.79 -8.89
N ASP A 91 9.04 -6.73 -9.64
CA ASP A 91 9.78 -7.75 -10.38
C ASP A 91 10.79 -7.14 -11.36
N LYS A 92 10.41 -6.05 -12.05
CA LYS A 92 11.30 -5.33 -12.97
C LYS A 92 12.53 -4.77 -12.25
N TYR A 93 12.33 -4.10 -11.10
CA TYR A 93 13.45 -3.58 -10.30
C TYR A 93 14.34 -4.73 -9.82
N PHE A 94 13.78 -5.77 -9.20
CA PHE A 94 14.60 -6.84 -8.60
C PHE A 94 15.27 -7.77 -9.62
N LYS A 95 14.65 -8.04 -10.78
CA LYS A 95 15.31 -8.73 -11.90
C LYS A 95 16.51 -7.94 -12.43
N SER A 96 16.41 -6.61 -12.50
CA SER A 96 17.49 -5.77 -13.01
C SER A 96 18.74 -5.76 -12.12
N TYR A 97 18.59 -6.10 -10.83
CA TYR A 97 19.71 -6.19 -9.88
C TYR A 97 20.21 -7.63 -9.64
N ASN A 98 19.77 -8.61 -10.44
CA ASN A 98 20.04 -10.05 -10.21
C ASN A 98 19.68 -10.55 -8.80
N ILE A 99 18.79 -9.84 -8.09
CA ILE A 99 18.31 -10.27 -6.78
C ILE A 99 17.18 -11.27 -7.05
N ILE A 100 17.55 -12.53 -7.18
CA ILE A 100 16.58 -13.63 -7.25
C ILE A 100 16.13 -13.87 -5.80
N PHE A 101 14.88 -13.54 -5.49
CA PHE A 101 14.20 -14.13 -4.34
C PHE A 101 14.00 -15.61 -4.65
N VAL A 102 15.03 -16.42 -4.42
CA VAL A 102 14.88 -17.87 -4.41
C VAL A 102 13.98 -18.15 -3.22
N VAL A 103 12.75 -18.54 -3.55
CA VAL A 103 11.65 -18.77 -2.61
C VAL A 103 12.11 -19.75 -1.53
N GLN A 104 11.95 -19.38 -0.27
CA GLN A 104 12.04 -20.26 0.89
C GLN A 104 10.64 -20.61 1.37
#